data_AF-A0A9D7A880-F1
#
_entry.id   AF-A0A9D7A880-F1
#
_cell.length_a   1.000
_cell.length_b   1.000
_cell.length_c   1.000
_cell.angle_alpha   90.00
_cell.angle_beta   90.00
_cell.angle_gamma   90.00
#
_symmetry.space_group_name_H-M   'P 1'
#
loop_
_entity.id
_entity.type
_entity.pdbx_description
1 polymer ?
#
loop_
_entity_poly.entity_id
_entity_poly.type
_entity_poly.pdbx_seq_one_letter_code
_entity_poly.pdbx_strand_id
1 'polypeptide(L)' 'EGKGGGLPLEGGGKEGAFHLYLINDDGTGMEQVTATGRFNSFPMFSPDGKRVVWVSDRNASEKGEFNLFIADWVP' A
#
# COMPACT_ATOMS: atom_id res chain seq x y z
N GLU A 1 15.94 -22.57 15.50
CA GLU A 1 15.99 -21.09 15.49
C GLU A 1 16.09 -20.61 14.06
N GLY A 2 14.95 -20.24 13.46
CA GLY A 2 14.92 -19.68 12.11
C GLY A 2 15.07 -18.17 12.22
N LYS A 3 16.20 -17.62 11.74
CA LYS A 3 16.36 -16.16 11.59
C LYS A 3 15.38 -15.68 10.51
N GLY A 4 14.16 -15.38 10.92
CA GLY A 4 13.18 -14.67 10.11
C GLY A 4 13.67 -13.24 9.92
N GLY A 5 14.56 -13.03 8.95
CA GLY A 5 15.06 -11.73 8.55
C GLY A 5 13.88 -10.80 8.31
N GLY A 6 13.60 -9.95 9.30
CA GLY A 6 12.67 -8.86 9.14
C GLY A 6 13.28 -7.91 8.12
N LEU A 7 12.56 -7.68 7.04
CA LEU A 7 12.84 -6.58 6.15
C LEU A 7 12.98 -5.30 7.00
N PRO A 8 14.00 -4.45 6.76
CA PRO A 8 14.20 -3.25 7.56
C PRO A 8 12.93 -2.38 7.53
N LEU A 9 12.55 -1.90 8.72
CA LEU A 9 11.28 -1.23 8.99
C LEU A 9 11.14 0.10 8.25
N GLU A 10 12.24 0.73 7.84
CA GLU A 10 12.24 1.73 6.78
C GLU A 10 13.52 1.63 5.92
N GLY A 11 13.39 1.87 4.62
CA GLY A 11 14.54 2.16 3.75
C GLY A 11 15.18 1.00 2.97
N GLY A 12 14.44 -0.04 2.55
CA GLY A 12 15.04 -1.19 1.85
C GLY A 12 14.32 -1.65 0.58
N GLY A 13 14.68 -1.05 -0.56
CA GLY A 13 14.54 -1.59 -1.92
C GLY A 13 13.13 -1.70 -2.51
N LYS A 14 12.96 -1.28 -3.77
CA LYS A 14 11.72 -1.47 -4.56
C LYS A 14 11.38 -2.95 -4.80
N GLU A 15 12.36 -3.84 -4.63
CA GLU A 15 12.18 -5.27 -4.85
C GLU A 15 11.38 -5.90 -3.71
N GLY A 16 10.21 -6.46 -4.05
CA GLY A 16 9.33 -7.14 -3.10
C GLY A 16 8.38 -6.24 -2.30
N ALA A 17 8.28 -4.95 -2.63
CA ALA A 17 7.25 -4.07 -2.06
C ALA A 17 5.91 -4.24 -2.80
N PHE A 18 4.81 -4.29 -2.05
CA PHE A 18 3.44 -4.24 -2.57
C PHE A 18 2.97 -2.79 -2.57
N HIS A 19 2.79 -2.24 -3.77
CA HIS A 19 2.21 -0.92 -3.98
C HIS A 19 0.88 -1.05 -4.70
N LEU A 20 -0.01 -0.07 -4.48
CA LEU A 20 -1.29 0.00 -5.16
C LEU A 20 -1.10 0.73 -6.49
N TYR A 21 -1.71 0.19 -7.53
CA TYR A 21 -1.77 0.78 -8.85
C TYR A 21 -3.23 0.83 -9.31
N LEU A 22 -3.54 1.86 -10.09
CA LEU A 22 -4.80 1.98 -10.81
C LEU A 22 -4.52 1.84 -12.31
N ILE A 23 -5.45 1.22 -13.03
CA ILE A 23 -5.39 1.03 -14.47
C ILE A 23 -6.80 1.15 -15.04
N ASN A 24 -6.92 1.66 -16.26
CA ASN A 24 -8.19 1.68 -16.98
C ASN A 24 -8.63 0.24 -17.31
N ASP A 25 -9.93 0.06 -17.55
CA ASP A 25 -10.52 -1.22 -17.93
C ASP A 25 -10.01 -1.74 -19.29
N ASP A 26 -9.61 -0.82 -20.18
CA ASP A 26 -8.95 -1.13 -21.44
C ASP A 26 -7.45 -1.49 -21.32
N GLY A 27 -6.90 -1.45 -20.10
CA GLY A 27 -5.49 -1.75 -19.80
C GLY A 27 -4.54 -0.58 -20.01
N THR A 28 -5.03 0.62 -20.34
CA THR A 28 -4.21 1.83 -20.45
C THR A 28 -4.15 2.62 -19.12
N GLY A 29 -3.37 3.71 -19.09
CA GLY A 29 -3.44 4.67 -17.99
C GLY A 29 -2.97 4.15 -16.63
N MET A 30 -1.97 3.25 -16.60
CA MET A 30 -1.40 2.76 -15.35
C MET A 30 -0.83 3.91 -14.49
N GLU A 31 -1.28 4.02 -13.25
CA GLU A 31 -0.81 5.00 -12.27
C GLU A 31 -0.46 4.32 -10.93
N GLN A 32 0.66 4.74 -10.33
CA GLN A 32 1.05 4.31 -8.98
C GLN A 32 0.34 5.16 -7.92
N VAL A 33 -0.52 4.54 -7.12
CA VAL A 33 -1.32 5.22 -6.08
C VAL A 33 -0.55 5.36 -4.76
N THR A 34 0.31 4.39 -4.43
CA THR A 34 1.13 4.45 -3.21
C THR A 34 2.62 4.35 -3.51
N ALA A 35 3.41 5.24 -2.91
CA ALA A 35 4.88 5.27 -3.06
C ALA A 35 5.63 5.09 -1.72
N THR A 36 4.90 4.94 -0.62
CA THR A 36 5.43 4.81 0.75
C THR A 36 4.90 3.54 1.41
N GLY A 37 5.63 3.01 2.40
CA GLY A 37 5.35 1.69 2.97
C GLY A 37 5.78 0.56 2.02
N ARG A 38 5.98 -0.64 2.55
CA ARG A 38 6.37 -1.83 1.78
C ARG A 38 5.21 -2.75 1.51
N PHE A 39 4.14 -2.69 2.29
CA PHE A 39 2.98 -3.55 2.13
C PHE A 39 1.71 -2.72 2.08
N ASN A 40 1.30 -2.29 0.89
CA ASN A 40 0.04 -1.60 0.67
C ASN A 40 -0.93 -2.58 0.01
N SER A 41 -2.04 -2.91 0.66
CA SER A 41 -2.92 -3.98 0.21
C SER A 41 -4.37 -3.80 0.65
N PHE A 42 -5.24 -4.60 0.04
CA PHE A 42 -6.68 -4.66 0.31
C PHE A 42 -7.38 -3.30 0.15
N PRO A 43 -7.22 -2.60 -0.99
CA PRO A 43 -7.89 -1.33 -1.22
C PRO A 43 -9.40 -1.54 -1.38
N MET A 44 -10.19 -0.60 -0.85
CA MET A 44 -11.63 -0.55 -1.06
C MET A 44 -12.06 0.91 -1.27
N PHE A 45 -12.83 1.16 -2.34
CA PHE A 45 -13.49 2.45 -2.53
C PHE A 45 -14.74 2.55 -1.66
N SER A 46 -15.04 3.75 -1.16
CA SER A 46 -16.34 4.04 -0.57
C SER A 46 -17.46 3.88 -1.61
N PRO A 47 -18.71 3.59 -1.21
CA PRO A 47 -19.81 3.39 -2.16
C PRO A 47 -20.10 4.59 -3.08
N ASP A 48 -19.76 5.80 -2.63
CA ASP A 48 -19.88 7.04 -3.40
C ASP A 48 -18.64 7.38 -4.24
N GLY A 49 -17.60 6.53 -4.20
CA GLY A 49 -16.36 6.70 -4.95
C GLY A 49 -15.45 7.84 -4.48
N LYS A 50 -15.78 8.52 -3.38
CA LYS A 50 -15.06 9.72 -2.92
C LYS A 50 -13.85 9.43 -2.05
N ARG A 51 -13.72 8.20 -1.54
CA ARG A 51 -12.63 7.82 -0.64
C ARG A 51 -12.14 6.42 -0.96
N VAL A 52 -10.87 6.19 -0.65
CA VAL A 52 -10.24 4.86 -0.68
C VAL A 52 -9.66 4.55 0.70
N VAL A 53 -9.89 3.34 1.19
CA VAL A 53 -9.24 2.79 2.38
C VAL A 53 -8.28 1.69 1.96
N TRP A 54 -7.14 1.57 2.64
CA TRP A 54 -6.19 0.46 2.45
C TRP A 54 -5.43 0.17 3.74
N VAL A 55 -4.81 -1.01 3.77
CA VAL A 55 -3.89 -1.43 4.83
C VAL A 55 -2.47 -1.10 4.40
N SER A 56 -1.66 -0.54 5.30
CA SER A 56 -0.24 -0.26 5.06
C SER A 56 0.63 -0.50 6.29
N ASP A 57 1.85 -0.96 6.11
CA ASP A 57 2.91 -0.97 7.13
C ASP A 57 3.59 0.40 7.28
N ARG A 58 3.13 1.43 6.54
CA ARG A 58 3.60 2.80 6.73
C ARG A 58 3.41 3.22 8.19
N ASN A 59 4.46 3.82 8.75
CA ASN A 59 4.56 4.24 10.15
C ASN A 59 4.48 3.09 11.17
N ALA A 60 4.73 1.84 10.76
CA ALA A 60 4.84 0.72 11.68
C ALA A 60 5.99 0.93 12.68
N SER A 61 5.72 0.76 13.98
CA SER A 61 6.74 0.81 15.02
C SER A 61 7.45 -0.54 15.23
N GLU A 62 6.80 -1.63 14.82
CA GLU A 62 7.31 -2.99 14.93
C GLU A 62 6.95 -3.85 13.71
N LYS A 63 7.66 -4.97 13.55
CA LYS A 63 7.42 -5.90 12.43
C LYS A 63 6.05 -6.55 12.57
N GLY A 64 5.24 -6.45 11.52
CA GLY A 64 3.90 -7.05 11.47
C GLY A 64 2.80 -6.12 11.99
N GLU A 65 3.15 -4.91 12.42
CA GLU A 65 2.17 -3.84 12.61
C GLU A 65 1.63 -3.39 11.25
N PHE A 66 0.30 -3.23 11.18
CA PHE A 66 -0.38 -2.69 10.03
C PHE A 66 -1.33 -1.58 10.47
N ASN A 67 -1.29 -0.49 9.73
CA ASN A 67 -2.10 0.69 9.93
C ASN A 67 -3.18 0.79 8.85
N LEU A 68 -4.33 1.36 9.23
CA LEU A 68 -5.39 1.69 8.30
C LEU A 68 -5.22 3.13 7.81
N PHE A 69 -5.28 3.31 6.50
CA PHE A 69 -5.24 4.62 5.88
C PHE A 69 -6.50 4.86 5.06
N ILE A 70 -6.99 6.09 5.10
CA ILE A 70 -8.06 6.58 4.26
C ILE A 70 -7.61 7.87 3.57
N ALA A 71 -7.97 8.03 2.31
CA ALA A 71 -7.73 9.25 1.55
C ALA A 71 -8.97 9.62 0.75
N ASP A 72 -9.15 10.92 0.53
CA ASP A 72 -10.08 11.41 -0.48
C ASP A 72 -9.56 11.02 -1.87
N TRP A 73 -10.47 10.53 -2.70
CA TRP A 73 -10.20 10.16 -4.08
C TRP A 73 -10.68 11.27 -5.00
N VAL A 74 -9.75 11.82 -5.77
CA VAL A 74 -10.00 12.84 -6.78
C VAL A 74 -9.64 12.23 -8.13
N PRO A 75 -10.64 11.97 -9.01
CA PRO A 75 -10.42 11.42 -10.34
C PRO A 75 -9.54 12.29 -11.25
#